data_AF-A0A1Y1KUN4-F1
#
_entry.id   AF-A0A1Y1KUN4-F1
#
_cell.length_a   1.000
_cell.length_b   1.000
_cell.length_c   1.000
_cell.angle_alpha   90.00
_cell.angle_beta   90.00
_cell.angle_gamma   90.00
#
_symmetry.space_group_name_H-M   'P 1'
#
loop_
_entity.id
_entity.type
_entity.pdbx_description
1 polymer ?
#
loop_
_entity_poly.entity_id
_entity_poly.type
_entity_poly.pdbx_seq_one_letter_code
_entity_poly.pdbx_strand_id
1 'polypeptide(L)'
;MVQIVGHYKLDRNENFVEYLEALGSPEDMIKKVTVPDATTEIVQDGKTYTIKSSSQVDVTLVLDEEVDEVLPTGVPIKNLATRDGNKIVVNSSAPDNRKRQRVYEFCDQGYMVTLMVGDLVAKRYFTRV
;
A
#
# COMPACT_ATOMS: atom_id res chain seq x y z
N MET A 1 -20.90 -4.17 7.31
CA MET A 1 -19.80 -3.20 7.08
C MET A 1 -18.52 -3.98 7.06
N VAL A 2 -17.77 -3.96 5.96
CA VAL A 2 -16.47 -4.67 5.91
C VAL A 2 -15.52 -3.98 6.87
N GLN A 3 -14.98 -4.73 7.83
CA GLN A 3 -13.94 -4.22 8.71
C GLN A 3 -12.63 -4.16 7.95
N ILE A 4 -12.20 -2.93 7.68
CA ILE A 4 -10.90 -2.60 7.07
C ILE A 4 -9.78 -2.65 8.12
N VAL A 5 -10.14 -2.49 9.39
CA VAL A 5 -9.23 -2.58 10.53
C VAL A 5 -9.07 -4.02 11.00
N GLY A 6 -7.83 -4.38 11.31
CA GLY A 6 -7.51 -5.72 11.77
C GLY A 6 -6.05 -6.08 11.53
N HIS A 7 -5.71 -7.29 11.93
CA HIS A 7 -4.44 -7.90 11.59
C HIS A 7 -4.59 -8.68 10.30
N TYR A 8 -3.62 -8.50 9.43
CA TYR A 8 -3.54 -9.18 8.16
C TYR A 8 -2.16 -9.78 8.01
N LYS A 9 -2.10 -10.93 7.38
CA LYS A 9 -0.85 -11.57 7.00
C LYS A 9 -0.72 -11.50 5.50
N LEU A 10 0.45 -11.09 5.02
CA LEU A 10 0.76 -11.20 3.61
C LEU A 10 0.67 -12.69 3.24
N ASP A 11 -0.13 -13.00 2.22
CA ASP A 11 -0.31 -14.37 1.75
C ASP A 11 0.52 -14.57 0.49
N ARG A 12 0.37 -13.63 -0.44
CA ARG A 12 1.05 -13.64 -1.73
C ARG A 12 1.32 -12.24 -2.22
N ASN A 13 2.41 -12.09 -2.95
CA ASN A 13 2.73 -10.89 -3.70
C ASN A 13 3.14 -11.28 -5.12
N GLU A 14 2.70 -10.51 -6.09
CA GLU A 14 2.95 -10.68 -7.52
C GLU A 14 3.44 -9.35 -8.08
N ASN A 15 4.56 -9.36 -8.81
CA ASN A 15 5.19 -8.19 -9.43
C ASN A 15 5.49 -7.02 -8.47
N PHE A 16 5.43 -7.23 -7.15
CA PHE A 16 5.70 -6.18 -6.16
C PHE A 16 7.17 -5.76 -6.12
N VAL A 17 8.07 -6.72 -6.38
CA VAL A 17 9.51 -6.49 -6.52
C VAL A 17 9.78 -5.56 -7.70
N GLU A 18 9.30 -5.93 -8.89
CA GLU A 18 9.45 -5.11 -10.12
C GLU A 18 8.85 -3.71 -9.96
N TYR A 19 7.71 -3.60 -9.28
CA TYR A 19 7.11 -2.31 -8.97
C TYR A 19 8.03 -1.43 -8.12
N LEU A 20 8.65 -1.98 -7.07
CA LEU A 20 9.58 -1.23 -6.23
C LEU A 20 10.91 -0.92 -6.92
N GLU A 21 11.40 -1.84 -7.75
CA GLU A 21 12.59 -1.63 -8.59
C GLU A 21 12.35 -0.49 -9.59
N ALA A 22 11.18 -0.45 -10.24
CA ALA A 22 10.81 0.63 -11.15
C ALA A 22 10.66 1.99 -10.45
N LEU A 23 10.39 1.98 -9.14
CA LEU A 23 10.41 3.17 -8.30
C LEU A 23 11.81 3.56 -7.82
N GLY A 24 12.85 2.78 -8.15
CA GLY A 24 14.21 3.00 -7.71
C GLY A 24 14.43 2.67 -6.24
N SER A 25 13.56 1.85 -5.64
CA SER A 25 13.76 1.41 -4.26
C SER A 25 14.96 0.46 -4.19
N PRO A 26 15.86 0.59 -3.20
CA PRO A 26 16.99 -0.31 -3.07
C PRO A 26 16.50 -1.74 -2.77
N GLU A 27 17.11 -2.74 -3.42
CA GLU A 27 16.75 -4.16 -3.31
C GLU A 27 16.65 -4.67 -1.86
N ASP A 28 17.43 -4.08 -0.95
CA ASP A 28 17.41 -4.40 0.48
C ASP A 28 16.07 -4.05 1.15
N MET A 29 15.51 -2.87 0.82
CA MET A 29 14.16 -2.51 1.26
C MET A 29 13.13 -3.40 0.59
N ILE A 30 13.28 -3.68 -0.70
CA ILE A 30 12.37 -4.55 -1.45
C ILE A 30 12.29 -5.91 -0.77
N LYS A 31 13.42 -6.56 -0.50
CA LYS A 31 13.45 -7.85 0.19
C LYS A 31 12.77 -7.79 1.57
N LYS A 32 12.97 -6.72 2.33
CA LYS A 32 12.31 -6.52 3.64
C LYS A 32 10.78 -6.38 3.55
N VAL A 33 10.26 -5.69 2.53
CA VAL A 33 8.81 -5.46 2.39
C VAL A 33 8.09 -6.55 1.59
N THR A 34 8.85 -7.42 0.92
CA THR A 34 8.35 -8.57 0.16
C THR A 34 8.37 -9.86 1.00
N VAL A 35 8.83 -9.80 2.26
CA VAL A 35 8.82 -10.95 3.18
C VAL A 35 7.39 -11.51 3.25
N PRO A 36 7.15 -12.73 2.73
CA PRO A 36 5.82 -13.31 2.63
C PRO A 36 5.15 -13.54 4.00
N ASP A 37 5.92 -13.61 5.08
CA ASP A 37 5.39 -13.76 6.45
C ASP A 37 5.20 -12.43 7.20
N ALA A 38 5.30 -11.29 6.51
CA ALA A 38 5.06 -10.00 7.15
C ALA A 38 3.59 -9.89 7.60
N THR A 39 3.39 -9.67 8.90
CA THR A 39 2.10 -9.27 9.44
C THR A 39 1.95 -7.75 9.32
N THR A 40 0.76 -7.34 8.92
CA THR A 40 0.36 -5.95 8.72
C THR A 40 -0.86 -5.67 9.57
N GLU A 41 -0.75 -4.72 10.49
CA GLU A 41 -1.86 -4.22 11.29
C GLU A 41 -2.40 -2.95 10.63
N ILE A 42 -3.69 -2.95 10.28
CA ILE A 42 -4.38 -1.77 9.78
C ILE A 42 -5.21 -1.18 10.90
N VAL A 43 -4.85 0.03 11.30
CA VAL A 43 -5.58 0.83 12.28
C VAL A 43 -6.28 1.97 11.55
N GLN A 44 -7.57 2.15 11.79
CA GLN A 44 -8.34 3.27 11.25
C GLN A 44 -8.71 4.18 12.40
N ASP A 45 -8.34 5.44 12.28
CA ASP A 45 -8.72 6.52 13.20
C ASP A 45 -9.53 7.56 12.41
N GLY A 46 -10.86 7.37 12.41
CA GLY A 46 -11.79 8.20 11.61
C GLY A 46 -11.51 8.11 10.11
N LYS A 47 -10.81 9.12 9.56
CA LYS A 47 -10.41 9.19 8.15
C LYS A 47 -8.98 8.69 7.91
N THR A 48 -8.17 8.55 8.95
CA THR A 48 -6.77 8.14 8.86
C THR A 48 -6.65 6.62 8.94
N TYR A 49 -5.83 6.04 8.09
CA TYR A 49 -5.49 4.62 8.04
C TYR A 49 -3.98 4.48 8.26
N THR A 50 -3.60 3.89 9.38
CA THR A 50 -2.21 3.57 9.69
C THR A 50 -1.99 2.09 9.44
N ILE A 51 -1.15 1.79 8.46
CA ILE A 51 -0.74 0.44 8.08
C ILE A 51 0.62 0.19 8.72
N LYS A 52 0.65 -0.58 9.81
CA LYS A 52 1.88 -0.96 10.50
C LYS A 52 2.31 -2.34 10.04
N SER A 53 3.41 -2.41 9.31
CA SER A 53 4.01 -3.70 8.93
C SER A 53 5.08 -4.12 9.92
N SER A 54 5.14 -5.41 10.25
CA SER A 54 6.20 -6.00 11.09
C SER A 54 7.61 -5.81 10.51
N SER A 55 7.71 -5.56 9.19
CA SER A 55 8.94 -5.18 8.49
C SER A 55 9.48 -3.76 8.81
N GLN A 56 8.99 -3.10 9.88
CA GLN A 56 9.36 -1.72 10.28
C GLN A 56 9.05 -0.65 9.22
N VAL A 57 8.01 -0.88 8.41
CA VAL A 57 7.49 0.12 7.48
C VAL A 57 6.07 0.44 7.91
N ASP A 58 5.94 1.51 8.67
CA ASP A 58 4.66 2.15 8.95
C ASP A 58 4.31 3.13 7.83
N VAL A 59 3.08 3.03 7.33
CA VAL A 59 2.54 3.92 6.30
C VAL A 59 1.25 4.50 6.83
N THR A 60 1.14 5.82 6.84
CA THR A 60 -0.09 6.51 7.23
C THR A 60 -0.73 7.11 5.99
N LEU A 61 -2.00 6.81 5.79
CA LEU A 61 -2.83 7.27 4.67
C LEU A 61 -4.04 8.00 5.24
N VAL A 62 -4.53 9.04 4.58
CA VAL A 62 -5.74 9.76 5.02
C VAL A 62 -6.76 9.75 3.90
N LEU A 63 -8.00 9.35 4.21
CA LEU A 63 -9.11 9.39 3.25
C LEU A 63 -9.51 10.82 2.93
N ASP A 64 -9.69 11.05 1.63
CA ASP A 64 -10.08 12.32 1.02
C ASP A 64 -9.06 13.44 1.29
N GLU A 65 -7.80 13.09 1.60
CA GLU A 65 -6.73 14.02 1.89
C GLU A 65 -5.42 13.56 1.22
N GLU A 66 -4.63 14.52 0.75
CA GLU A 66 -3.32 14.26 0.13
C GLU A 66 -2.26 14.18 1.22
N VAL A 67 -1.63 13.02 1.36
CA VAL A 67 -0.49 12.82 2.27
C VAL A 67 0.82 12.91 1.48
N ASP A 68 1.71 13.81 1.89
CA ASP A 68 3.07 13.88 1.35
C ASP A 68 3.96 12.80 2.00
N GLU A 69 4.28 11.74 1.25
CA GLU A 69 5.23 10.69 1.64
C GLU A 69 6.55 10.97 0.93
N VAL A 70 7.67 11.08 1.65
CA VAL A 70 8.98 11.16 1.02
C VAL A 70 9.49 9.75 0.85
N LEU A 71 9.61 9.31 -0.42
CA LEU A 71 10.25 8.03 -0.69
C LEU A 71 11.68 8.03 -0.11
N PRO A 72 12.20 6.87 0.31
CA PRO A 72 13.61 6.74 0.71
C PRO A 72 14.61 7.14 -0.40
N THR A 73 14.14 7.31 -1.64
CA THR A 73 14.90 7.87 -2.77
C THR A 73 14.97 9.40 -2.78
N GLY A 74 14.34 10.09 -1.80
CA GLY A 74 14.31 11.55 -1.71
C GLY A 74 13.20 12.22 -2.52
N VAL A 75 12.31 11.45 -3.15
CA VAL A 75 11.22 11.98 -3.99
C VAL A 75 9.95 12.16 -3.14
N PRO A 76 9.47 13.40 -2.92
CA PRO A 76 8.20 13.64 -2.23
C PRO A 76 7.05 13.20 -3.14
N ILE A 77 6.14 12.38 -2.65
CA ILE A 77 5.01 11.84 -3.42
C ILE A 77 3.72 12.16 -2.68
N LYS A 78 2.69 12.53 -3.42
CA LYS A 78 1.38 12.86 -2.85
C LYS A 78 0.45 11.67 -2.99
N ASN A 79 0.00 11.12 -1.88
CA ASN A 79 -0.92 9.98 -1.85
C ASN A 79 -2.32 10.48 -1.48
N LEU A 80 -3.27 10.39 -2.40
CA LEU A 80 -4.67 10.71 -2.19
C LEU A 80 -5.47 9.41 -2.05
N ALA A 81 -5.93 9.08 -0.85
CA ALA A 81 -6.79 7.91 -0.65
C ALA A 81 -8.27 8.29 -0.78
N THR A 82 -9.05 7.53 -1.55
CA THR A 82 -10.49 7.75 -1.75
C THR A 82 -11.21 6.45 -1.45
N ARG A 83 -12.24 6.49 -0.62
CA ARG A 83 -13.01 5.29 -0.27
C ARG A 83 -14.26 5.19 -1.12
N ASP A 84 -14.42 4.06 -1.82
CA ASP A 84 -15.60 3.68 -2.57
C ASP A 84 -16.22 2.42 -1.96
N GLY A 85 -17.10 2.61 -0.97
CA GLY A 85 -17.75 1.53 -0.23
C GLY A 85 -16.77 0.61 0.51
N ASN A 86 -16.47 -0.55 -0.11
CA ASN A 86 -15.57 -1.59 0.39
C ASN A 86 -14.18 -1.56 -0.28
N LYS A 87 -13.94 -0.61 -1.20
CA LYS A 87 -12.66 -0.43 -1.88
C LYS A 87 -12.04 0.91 -1.47
N ILE A 88 -10.73 0.96 -1.35
CA ILE A 88 -9.97 2.20 -1.16
C ILE A 88 -9.05 2.38 -2.36
N VAL A 89 -9.22 3.46 -3.10
CA VAL A 89 -8.38 3.82 -4.23
C VAL A 89 -7.40 4.89 -3.77
N VAL A 90 -6.12 4.57 -3.71
CA VAL A 90 -5.05 5.52 -3.38
C VAL A 90 -4.32 5.92 -4.65
N ASN A 91 -4.44 7.18 -5.04
CA ASN A 91 -3.71 7.74 -6.16
C ASN A 91 -2.45 8.45 -5.64
N SER A 92 -1.28 7.93 -6.02
CA SER A 92 0.02 8.52 -5.70
C SER A 92 0.53 9.33 -6.90
N SER A 93 0.79 10.62 -6.71
CA SER A 93 1.39 11.49 -7.72
C SER A 93 2.81 11.86 -7.32
N ALA A 94 3.79 11.48 -8.12
CA ALA A 94 5.17 11.94 -7.96
C ALA A 94 5.40 13.25 -8.78
N PRO A 95 6.30 14.14 -8.33
CA PRO A 95 6.70 15.35 -9.04
C PRO A 95 7.41 15.07 -10.37
N ASP A 96 7.94 13.84 -10.55
CA ASP A 96 8.56 13.35 -11.79
C ASP A 96 7.54 13.04 -12.91
N ASN A 97 6.30 13.54 -12.80
CA ASN A 97 5.16 13.23 -13.67
C ASN A 97 4.72 11.75 -13.67
N ARG A 98 5.30 10.91 -12.79
CA ARG A 98 4.90 9.51 -12.58
C ARG A 98 3.69 9.44 -11.67
N LYS A 99 2.57 9.02 -12.23
CA LYS A 99 1.36 8.69 -11.48
C LYS A 99 1.35 7.20 -11.16
N ARG A 100 0.90 6.88 -9.96
CA ARG A 100 0.71 5.52 -9.48
C ARG A 100 -0.67 5.43 -8.86
N GLN A 101 -1.28 4.27 -8.98
CA GLN A 101 -2.59 4.01 -8.41
C GLN A 101 -2.51 2.73 -7.59
N ARG A 102 -3.14 2.71 -6.43
CA ARG A 102 -3.23 1.53 -5.57
C ARG A 102 -4.70 1.31 -5.24
N VAL A 103 -5.24 0.16 -5.61
CA VAL A 103 -6.62 -0.20 -5.33
C VAL A 103 -6.62 -1.28 -4.26
N TYR A 104 -7.14 -0.95 -3.09
CA TYR A 104 -7.34 -1.85 -1.96
C TYR A 104 -8.77 -2.35 -2.01
N GLU A 105 -8.97 -3.66 -2.08
CA GLU A 105 -10.28 -4.30 -2.12
C GLU A 105 -10.44 -5.15 -0.87
N PHE A 106 -11.26 -4.70 0.08
CA PHE A 106 -11.47 -5.39 1.34
C PHE A 106 -12.64 -6.38 1.24
N CYS A 107 -12.46 -7.55 1.84
CA CYS A 107 -13.43 -8.65 1.92
C CYS A 107 -13.43 -9.24 3.34
N ASP A 108 -14.43 -10.07 3.69
CA ASP A 108 -14.50 -10.69 5.03
C ASP A 108 -13.30 -11.58 5.37
N GLN A 109 -12.67 -12.21 4.37
CA GLN A 109 -11.52 -13.09 4.55
C GLN A 109 -10.15 -12.37 4.53
N GLY A 110 -10.10 -11.09 4.17
CA GLY A 110 -8.83 -10.38 3.93
C GLY A 110 -8.97 -9.20 2.98
N TYR A 111 -7.89 -8.82 2.32
CA TYR A 111 -7.94 -7.80 1.28
C TYR A 111 -6.90 -8.04 0.19
N MET A 112 -7.19 -7.52 -1.00
CA MET A 112 -6.25 -7.48 -2.10
C MET A 112 -5.84 -6.04 -2.37
N VAL A 113 -4.58 -5.86 -2.72
CA VAL A 113 -4.00 -4.58 -3.14
C VAL A 113 -3.48 -4.72 -4.55
N THR A 114 -3.94 -3.86 -5.44
CA THR A 114 -3.42 -3.75 -6.81
C THR A 114 -2.69 -2.44 -6.94
N LEU A 115 -1.36 -2.45 -7.08
CA LEU A 115 -0.56 -1.27 -7.37
C LEU A 115 -0.29 -1.18 -8.87
N MET A 116 -0.35 0.02 -9.42
CA MET A 116 -0.11 0.32 -10.81
C MET A 116 0.81 1.53 -10.89
N VAL A 117 1.86 1.47 -11.71
CA VAL A 117 2.76 2.60 -11.99
C VAL A 117 3.17 2.57 -13.46
N GLY A 118 2.76 3.57 -14.25
CA GLY A 118 2.96 3.53 -15.70
C GLY A 118 2.35 2.26 -16.30
N ASP A 119 3.19 1.41 -16.91
CA ASP A 119 2.82 0.12 -17.50
C ASP A 119 2.97 -1.07 -16.55
N LEU A 120 3.51 -0.88 -15.35
CA LEU A 120 3.72 -1.96 -14.37
C LEU A 120 2.52 -2.12 -13.45
N VAL A 121 2.13 -3.37 -13.21
CA VAL A 121 1.02 -3.75 -12.33
C VAL A 121 1.53 -4.79 -11.33
N ALA A 122 1.41 -4.49 -10.04
CA ALA A 122 1.70 -5.39 -8.94
C ALA A 122 0.44 -5.73 -8.15
N LYS A 123 0.34 -6.96 -7.66
CA LYS A 123 -0.78 -7.41 -6.84
C LYS A 123 -0.27 -7.99 -5.54
N ARG A 124 -0.99 -7.72 -4.45
CA ARG A 124 -0.69 -8.25 -3.12
C ARG A 124 -1.97 -8.78 -2.51
N TYR A 125 -1.90 -9.99 -2.00
CA TYR A 125 -2.99 -10.69 -1.36
C TYR A 125 -2.67 -10.77 0.13
N PHE A 126 -3.60 -10.30 0.94
CA PHE A 126 -3.50 -10.32 2.39
C PHE A 126 -4.69 -11.07 2.96
N THR A 127 -4.40 -12.01 3.85
CA THR A 127 -5.41 -12.81 4.55
C THR A 127 -5.56 -12.26 5.96
N ARG A 128 -6.81 -12.09 6.42
CA ARG A 128 -7.06 -11.64 7.80
C ARG A 128 -6.62 -12.74 8.78
N VAL A 129 -5.88 -12.36 9.83
CA VAL A 129 -5.41 -13.25 10.91
C VAL A 129 -5.94 -12.85 12.26
#